data_AF-A0A3N5JIH0-F1
#
_entry.id   AF-A0A3N5JIH0-F1
#
_cell.length_a   1.000
_cell.length_b   1.000
_cell.length_c   1.000
_cell.angle_alpha   90.00
_cell.angle_beta   90.00
_cell.angle_gamma   90.00
#
_symmetry.space_group_name_H-M   'P 1'
#
loop_
_entity.id
_entity.type
_entity.pdbx_description
1 polymer ?
#
loop_
_entity_poly.entity_id
_entity_poly.type
_entity_poly.pdbx_seq_one_letter_code
_entity_poly.pdbx_strand_id
1 'polypeptide(L)'
;MRRYLPGLTLLAALAAPAMLIQSRITVGGRTVVSAVAIAIVVGVLLRNLVGLPEACKPGVTFAVKRLLRIGIALLGAQLSLGQVLRTGGAAVLVVALCIVLAIVAVRFVSMRMGLSDRLGTLLGVGTSICGVSAIVATAPAIEARQEETSLAVATITVFGLLAVLIYPLLGRALGLTDGFFGTWAGTAVNDTSQVVATGLIFSQQAGEVATVVKLTRN
;
A
#
# COMPACT_ATOMS: atom_id res chain seq x y z
N MET A 1 0.18 4.65 28.22
CA MET A 1 -0.56 5.50 27.25
C MET A 1 0.09 6.85 26.95
N ARG A 2 0.61 7.59 27.94
CA ARG A 2 1.21 8.95 27.74
C ARG A 2 2.27 9.06 26.63
N ARG A 3 3.05 8.01 26.36
CA ARG A 3 4.08 7.99 25.32
C ARG A 3 3.55 7.96 23.88
N TYR A 4 2.32 7.51 23.64
CA TYR A 4 1.72 7.42 22.30
C TYR A 4 0.84 8.62 21.95
N LEU A 5 0.30 9.29 22.98
CA LEU A 5 -0.57 10.46 22.89
C LEU A 5 -0.06 11.52 21.90
N PRO A 6 1.17 12.07 22.02
CA PRO A 6 1.64 13.14 21.13
C PRO A 6 1.61 12.78 19.64
N GLY A 7 1.96 11.54 19.28
CA GLY A 7 1.90 11.09 17.89
C GLY A 7 0.48 10.85 17.40
N LEU A 8 -0.41 10.32 18.26
CA LEU A 8 -1.82 10.11 17.93
C LEU A 8 -2.58 11.43 17.80
N THR A 9 -2.30 12.41 18.67
CA THR A 9 -2.88 13.75 18.58
C THR A 9 -2.40 14.46 17.32
N LEU A 10 -1.13 14.31 16.93
CA LEU A 10 -0.64 14.84 15.67
C LEU A 10 -1.39 14.23 14.48
N LEU A 11 -1.55 12.91 14.43
CA LEU A 11 -2.30 12.25 13.36
C LEU A 11 -3.76 12.71 13.31
N ALA A 12 -4.43 12.83 14.47
CA ALA A 12 -5.79 13.35 14.54
C ALA A 12 -5.87 14.81 14.09
N ALA A 13 -4.90 15.64 14.47
CA ALA A 13 -4.80 17.04 14.08
C ALA A 13 -4.48 17.23 12.59
N LEU A 14 -3.95 16.21 11.89
CA LEU A 14 -3.79 16.21 10.44
C LEU A 14 -5.04 15.67 9.72
N ALA A 15 -5.64 14.61 10.25
CA ALA A 15 -6.81 13.97 9.67
C ALA A 15 -8.07 14.84 9.76
N ALA A 16 -8.33 15.45 10.92
CA ALA A 16 -9.54 16.24 11.15
C ALA A 16 -9.67 17.45 10.21
N PRO A 17 -8.64 18.31 10.01
CA PRO A 17 -8.71 19.37 9.02
C PRO A 17 -8.79 18.83 7.60
N ALA A 18 -8.11 17.73 7.25
CA ALA A 18 -8.22 17.14 5.92
C ALA A 18 -9.66 16.69 5.61
N MET A 19 -10.36 16.09 6.59
CA MET A 19 -11.77 15.70 6.47
C MET A 19 -12.71 16.92 6.40
N LEU A 20 -12.44 17.97 7.18
CA LEU A 20 -13.20 19.23 7.13
C LEU A 20 -13.00 19.97 5.80
N ILE A 21 -11.78 19.96 5.25
CA ILE A 21 -11.48 20.58 3.96
C ILE A 21 -12.17 19.79 2.84
N GLN A 22 -12.14 18.45 2.89
CA GLN A 22 -12.86 17.61 1.92
C GLN A 22 -14.37 17.91 1.93
N SER A 23 -15.00 18.04 3.10
CA SER A 23 -16.44 18.32 3.18
C SER A 23 -16.81 19.72 2.67
N ARG A 24 -15.87 20.68 2.71
CA ARG A 24 -16.06 22.04 2.19
C ARG A 24 -15.76 22.19 0.70
N ILE A 25 -14.92 21.34 0.12
CA ILE A 25 -14.52 21.37 -1.32
C ILE A 25 -15.38 20.40 -2.16
N THR A 26 -16.51 19.91 -1.63
CA THR A 26 -17.46 19.12 -2.40
C THR A 26 -18.30 20.05 -3.29
N VAL A 27 -17.82 20.29 -4.52
CA VAL A 27 -18.55 21.10 -5.53
C VAL A 27 -19.41 20.15 -6.38
N GLY A 28 -20.72 20.34 -6.37
CA GLY A 28 -21.66 19.61 -7.25
C GLY A 28 -21.79 18.11 -6.99
N GLY A 29 -21.54 17.65 -5.75
CA GLY A 29 -21.68 16.22 -5.38
C GLY A 29 -20.52 15.31 -5.79
N ARG A 30 -19.43 15.87 -6.34
CA ARG A 30 -18.19 15.13 -6.65
C ARG A 30 -17.05 15.57 -5.73
N THR A 31 -16.43 14.64 -5.02
CA THR A 31 -15.22 14.89 -4.21
C THR A 31 -14.02 15.11 -5.15
N VAL A 32 -13.64 16.37 -5.37
CA VAL A 32 -12.53 16.74 -6.26
C VAL A 32 -11.18 16.18 -5.74
N VAL A 33 -11.02 16.13 -4.41
CA VAL A 33 -9.84 15.58 -3.73
C VAL A 33 -10.30 14.80 -2.49
N SER A 34 -9.76 13.60 -2.28
CA SER A 34 -10.04 12.81 -1.07
C SER A 34 -9.26 13.34 0.13
N ALA A 35 -9.80 13.23 1.35
CA ALA A 35 -9.08 13.61 2.56
C ALA A 35 -7.78 12.81 2.73
N VAL A 36 -7.73 11.57 2.23
CA VAL A 36 -6.52 10.73 2.27
C VAL A 36 -5.40 11.33 1.42
N ALA A 37 -5.72 11.82 0.22
CA ALA A 37 -4.73 12.51 -0.62
C ALA A 37 -4.16 13.75 0.07
N ILE A 38 -5.05 14.57 0.64
CA ILE A 38 -4.66 15.79 1.38
C ILE A 38 -3.77 15.42 2.57
N ALA A 39 -4.17 14.44 3.38
CA ALA A 39 -3.42 14.01 4.55
C ALA A 39 -2.04 13.46 4.17
N ILE A 40 -1.91 12.72 3.06
CA ILE A 40 -0.63 12.21 2.57
C ILE A 40 0.28 13.36 2.12
N VAL A 41 -0.23 14.28 1.31
CA VAL A 41 0.55 15.43 0.83
C VAL A 41 1.02 16.29 2.01
N VAL A 42 0.13 16.63 2.93
CA VAL A 42 0.46 17.41 4.13
C VAL A 42 1.46 16.65 5.01
N GLY A 43 1.28 15.35 5.22
CA GLY A 43 2.19 14.52 6.00
C GLY A 43 3.59 14.45 5.39
N VAL A 44 3.70 14.31 4.07
CA VAL A 44 4.97 14.36 3.32
C VAL A 44 5.62 15.72 3.49
N LEU A 45 4.88 16.82 3.31
CA LEU A 45 5.40 18.18 3.48
C LEU A 45 5.90 18.42 4.91
N LEU A 46 5.11 18.07 5.93
CA LEU A 46 5.50 18.18 7.33
C LEU A 46 6.79 17.42 7.64
N ARG A 47 6.88 16.17 7.15
CA ARG A 47 8.06 15.33 7.39
C ARG A 47 9.33 15.90 6.73
N ASN A 48 9.22 16.52 5.56
CA ASN A 48 10.36 17.05 4.81
C ASN A 48 10.75 18.48 5.20
N LEU A 49 9.80 19.35 5.56
CA LEU A 49 10.05 20.76 5.89
C LEU A 49 10.37 20.99 7.37
N VAL A 50 9.62 20.35 8.26
CA VAL A 50 9.71 20.58 9.72
C VAL A 50 10.40 19.42 10.43
N GLY A 51 10.30 18.22 9.87
CA GLY A 51 10.72 16.99 10.53
C GLY A 51 9.70 16.52 11.57
N LEU A 52 9.77 15.25 11.95
CA LEU A 52 8.87 14.67 12.94
C LEU A 52 9.54 14.67 14.33
N PRO A 53 9.00 15.38 15.33
CA PRO A 53 9.57 15.40 16.68
C PRO A 53 9.71 13.99 17.27
N GLU A 54 10.80 13.72 17.99
CA GLU A 54 11.06 12.41 18.63
C GLU A 54 9.89 11.94 19.50
N ALA A 55 9.22 12.88 20.19
CA ALA A 55 8.06 12.59 21.02
C ALA A 55 6.86 12.01 20.23
N CYS A 56 6.73 12.35 18.93
CA CYS A 56 5.62 11.88 18.09
C CYS A 56 5.88 10.52 17.43
N LYS A 57 7.16 10.13 17.26
CA LYS A 57 7.53 8.87 16.59
C LYS A 57 6.87 7.62 17.17
N PRO A 58 6.77 7.42 18.50
CA PRO A 58 6.15 6.23 19.07
C PRO A 58 4.67 6.12 18.73
N GLY A 59 3.92 7.22 18.75
CA GLY A 59 2.49 7.25 18.41
C GLY A 59 2.23 6.99 16.93
N VAL A 60 3.01 7.61 16.04
CA VAL A 60 2.92 7.36 14.59
C VAL A 60 3.26 5.91 14.25
N THR A 61 4.32 5.37 14.85
CA THR A 61 4.71 3.96 14.66
C THR A 61 3.62 3.00 15.16
N PHE A 62 2.99 3.31 16.30
CA PHE A 62 1.87 2.53 16.82
C PHE A 62 0.68 2.54 15.85
N ALA A 63 0.32 3.70 15.29
CA ALA A 63 -0.77 3.80 14.34
C ALA A 63 -0.51 2.96 13.08
N VAL A 64 0.68 3.04 12.48
CA VAL A 64 1.04 2.27 11.28
C VAL A 64 1.13 0.77 11.58
N LYS A 65 1.77 0.36 12.68
CA LYS A 65 2.00 -1.07 12.96
C LYS A 65 0.80 -1.79 13.54
N ARG A 66 -0.07 -1.10 14.29
CA ARG A 66 -1.17 -1.72 15.03
C ARG A 66 -2.51 -1.28 14.48
N LEU A 67 -2.81 0.03 14.53
CA LEU A 67 -4.14 0.56 14.23
C LEU A 67 -4.51 0.32 12.76
N LEU A 68 -3.60 0.59 11.83
CA LEU A 68 -3.81 0.39 10.41
C LEU A 68 -4.02 -1.10 10.09
N ARG A 69 -3.23 -2.00 10.67
CA ARG A 69 -3.39 -3.45 10.47
C ARG A 69 -4.72 -3.96 11.02
N ILE A 70 -5.14 -3.47 12.19
CA ILE A 70 -6.45 -3.80 12.75
C ILE A 70 -7.55 -3.30 11.80
N GLY A 71 -7.45 -2.07 11.29
CA GLY A 71 -8.40 -1.54 10.32
C GLY A 71 -8.49 -2.40 9.05
N ILE A 72 -7.35 -2.79 8.47
CA ILE A 72 -7.27 -3.67 7.31
C ILE A 72 -7.88 -5.06 7.63
N ALA A 73 -7.59 -5.63 8.80
CA ALA A 73 -8.14 -6.91 9.21
C ALA A 73 -9.66 -6.85 9.41
N LEU A 74 -10.17 -5.77 10.01
CA LEU A 74 -11.61 -5.55 10.18
C LEU A 74 -12.32 -5.31 8.84
N LEU A 75 -11.72 -4.54 7.93
CA LEU A 75 -12.21 -4.41 6.56
C LEU A 75 -12.27 -5.79 5.88
N GLY A 76 -11.20 -6.58 6.00
CA GLY A 76 -11.16 -7.96 5.50
C GLY A 76 -12.22 -8.87 6.12
N ALA A 77 -12.54 -8.70 7.41
CA ALA A 77 -13.58 -9.47 8.10
C ALA A 77 -15.00 -9.01 7.72
N GLN A 78 -15.20 -7.73 7.45
CA GLN A 78 -16.46 -7.15 6.98
C GLN A 78 -16.80 -7.63 5.56
N LEU A 79 -15.78 -7.76 4.72
CA LEU A 79 -15.88 -8.30 3.38
C LEU A 79 -16.06 -9.83 3.50
N SER A 80 -17.22 -10.34 3.11
CA SER A 80 -17.68 -11.66 3.55
C SER A 80 -16.64 -12.78 3.37
N LEU A 81 -16.29 -13.45 4.47
CA LEU A 81 -15.61 -14.76 4.47
C LEU A 81 -16.29 -15.75 3.50
N GLY A 82 -17.60 -15.58 3.28
CA GLY A 82 -18.40 -16.37 2.32
C GLY A 82 -18.01 -16.19 0.85
N GLN A 83 -17.51 -15.02 0.41
CA GLN A 83 -17.02 -14.84 -0.96
C GLN A 83 -15.68 -15.53 -1.20
N VAL A 84 -14.77 -15.49 -0.23
CA VAL A 84 -13.49 -16.21 -0.32
C VAL A 84 -13.72 -17.72 -0.31
N LEU A 85 -14.62 -18.22 0.55
CA LEU A 85 -14.98 -19.65 0.63
C LEU A 85 -15.63 -20.20 -0.64
N ARG A 86 -16.48 -19.43 -1.34
CA ARG A 86 -17.09 -19.86 -2.62
C ARG A 86 -16.10 -19.91 -3.79
N THR A 87 -14.97 -19.22 -3.69
CA THR A 87 -13.97 -19.11 -4.78
C THR A 87 -12.70 -19.92 -4.51
N GLY A 88 -12.60 -20.55 -3.33
CA GLY A 88 -11.35 -20.84 -2.63
C GLY A 88 -10.35 -21.79 -3.31
N GLY A 89 -10.78 -22.74 -4.15
CA GLY A 89 -9.83 -23.64 -4.84
C GLY A 89 -9.18 -23.00 -6.06
N ALA A 90 -10.00 -22.50 -6.99
CA ALA A 90 -9.53 -21.91 -8.23
C ALA A 90 -8.80 -20.58 -8.02
N ALA A 91 -9.26 -19.75 -7.07
CA ALA A 91 -8.60 -18.48 -6.76
C ALA A 91 -7.18 -18.69 -6.22
N VAL A 92 -6.98 -19.68 -5.34
CA VAL A 92 -5.65 -20.00 -4.78
C VAL A 92 -4.68 -20.45 -5.87
N LEU A 93 -5.13 -21.31 -6.79
CA LEU A 93 -4.30 -21.75 -7.91
C LEU A 93 -3.88 -20.58 -8.83
N VAL A 94 -4.82 -19.69 -9.15
CA VAL A 94 -4.54 -18.50 -9.97
C VAL A 94 -3.54 -17.57 -9.27
N VAL A 95 -3.73 -17.31 -7.97
CA VAL A 95 -2.81 -16.48 -7.18
C VAL A 95 -1.41 -17.10 -7.16
N ALA A 96 -1.30 -18.40 -6.89
CA ALA A 96 -0.01 -19.10 -6.89
C ALA A 96 0.68 -19.00 -8.26
N LEU A 97 -0.06 -19.21 -9.35
CA LEU A 97 0.47 -19.11 -10.70
C LEU A 97 0.96 -17.68 -11.01
N CYS A 98 0.18 -16.66 -10.66
CA CYS A 98 0.55 -15.26 -10.83
C CYS A 98 1.82 -14.91 -10.04
N ILE A 99 1.96 -15.41 -8.80
CA ILE A 99 3.16 -15.19 -7.98
C ILE A 99 4.39 -15.82 -8.63
N VAL A 100 4.29 -17.09 -9.04
CA VAL A 100 5.41 -17.79 -9.71
C VAL A 100 5.82 -17.08 -10.99
N LEU A 101 4.84 -16.73 -11.84
CA LEU A 101 5.11 -16.02 -13.10
C LEU A 101 5.75 -14.65 -12.85
N ALA A 102 5.28 -13.89 -11.86
CA ALA A 102 5.86 -12.60 -11.51
C ALA A 102 7.29 -12.73 -10.99
N ILE A 103 7.58 -13.73 -10.13
CA ILE A 103 8.94 -13.97 -9.63
C ILE A 103 9.88 -14.35 -10.79
N VAL A 104 9.45 -15.27 -11.67
CA VAL A 104 10.24 -15.71 -12.82
C VAL A 104 10.49 -14.55 -13.78
N ALA A 105 9.47 -13.75 -14.09
CA ALA A 105 9.59 -12.59 -14.98
C ALA A 105 10.55 -11.54 -14.41
N VAL A 106 10.38 -11.17 -13.13
CA VAL A 106 11.27 -10.19 -12.48
C VAL A 106 12.69 -10.73 -12.41
N ARG A 107 12.90 -12.00 -12.02
CA ARG A 107 14.23 -12.61 -12.00
C ARG A 107 14.89 -12.61 -13.37
N PHE A 108 14.15 -12.95 -14.42
CA PHE A 108 14.65 -12.92 -15.79
C PHE A 108 15.10 -11.52 -16.22
N VAL A 109 14.28 -10.51 -15.97
CA VAL A 109 14.64 -9.10 -16.24
C VAL A 109 15.86 -8.69 -15.41
N SER A 110 15.90 -9.11 -14.14
CA SER A 110 17.00 -8.79 -13.22
C SER A 110 18.34 -9.31 -13.75
N MET A 111 18.36 -10.56 -14.21
CA MET A 111 19.56 -11.17 -14.79
C MET A 111 20.01 -10.46 -16.06
N ARG A 112 19.07 -10.03 -16.92
CA ARG A 112 19.38 -9.24 -18.12
C ARG A 112 20.00 -7.89 -17.80
N MET A 113 19.69 -7.32 -16.64
CA MET A 113 20.28 -6.07 -16.15
C MET A 113 21.59 -6.28 -15.38
N GLY A 114 22.08 -7.52 -15.24
CA GLY A 114 23.32 -7.84 -14.53
C GLY A 114 23.20 -7.79 -13.00
N LEU A 115 21.98 -7.84 -12.45
CA LEU A 115 21.74 -7.87 -11.01
C LEU A 115 22.07 -9.25 -10.42
N SER A 116 22.43 -9.31 -9.14
CA SER A 116 22.67 -10.58 -8.46
C SER A 116 21.38 -11.41 -8.37
N ASP A 117 21.52 -12.74 -8.39
CA ASP A 117 20.38 -13.66 -8.30
C ASP A 117 19.56 -13.45 -7.00
N ARG A 118 20.26 -13.14 -5.90
CA ARG A 118 19.65 -12.82 -4.61
C ARG A 118 18.79 -11.56 -4.72
N LEU A 119 19.34 -10.48 -5.28
CA LEU A 119 18.60 -9.23 -5.46
C LEU A 119 17.40 -9.39 -6.40
N GLY A 120 17.57 -10.10 -7.51
CA GLY A 120 16.46 -10.39 -8.43
C GLY A 120 15.35 -11.20 -7.78
N THR A 121 15.72 -12.17 -6.94
CA THR A 121 14.76 -12.96 -6.15
C THR A 121 14.02 -12.09 -5.13
N LEU A 122 14.72 -11.22 -4.40
CA LEU A 122 14.09 -10.29 -3.45
C LEU A 122 13.12 -9.33 -4.14
N LEU A 123 13.49 -8.77 -5.30
CA LEU A 123 12.62 -7.89 -6.08
C LEU A 123 11.39 -8.67 -6.61
N GLY A 124 11.57 -9.90 -7.07
CA GLY A 124 10.49 -10.76 -7.54
C GLY A 124 9.50 -11.09 -6.44
N VAL A 125 9.99 -11.50 -5.27
CA VAL A 125 9.16 -11.82 -4.10
C VAL A 125 8.48 -10.58 -3.55
N GLY A 126 9.20 -9.45 -3.45
CA GLY A 126 8.63 -8.17 -3.02
C GLY A 126 7.51 -7.68 -3.94
N THR A 127 7.67 -7.83 -5.25
CA THR A 127 6.67 -7.39 -6.23
C THR A 127 5.45 -8.30 -6.29
N SER A 128 5.62 -9.60 -6.03
CA SER A 128 4.55 -10.59 -6.24
C SER A 128 3.64 -10.81 -5.03
N ILE A 129 4.11 -10.52 -3.81
CA ILE A 129 3.36 -10.83 -2.58
C ILE A 129 2.93 -9.54 -1.86
N CYS A 130 3.65 -9.15 -0.81
CA CYS A 130 3.28 -8.07 0.12
C CYS A 130 4.41 -7.05 0.34
N GLY A 131 5.22 -6.83 -0.70
CA GLY A 131 6.23 -5.76 -0.71
C GLY A 131 7.37 -6.02 0.27
N VAL A 132 7.63 -5.03 1.12
CA VAL A 132 8.75 -5.01 2.08
C VAL A 132 8.70 -6.19 3.06
N SER A 133 7.50 -6.58 3.51
CA SER A 133 7.35 -7.69 4.45
C SER A 133 7.81 -9.03 3.88
N ALA A 134 7.55 -9.27 2.59
CA ALA A 134 8.02 -10.47 1.89
C ALA A 134 9.55 -10.48 1.70
N ILE A 135 10.13 -9.32 1.38
CA ILE A 135 11.59 -9.15 1.23
C ILE A 135 12.30 -9.49 2.54
N VAL A 136 11.84 -8.90 3.65
CA VAL A 136 12.45 -9.10 4.98
C VAL A 136 12.30 -10.54 5.45
N ALA A 137 11.18 -11.21 5.14
CA ALA A 137 10.99 -12.62 5.48
C ALA A 137 11.86 -13.56 4.63
N THR A 138 12.13 -13.22 3.38
CA THR A 138 12.86 -14.07 2.43
C THR A 138 14.38 -13.88 2.50
N ALA A 139 14.84 -12.68 2.83
CA ALA A 139 16.26 -12.34 2.87
C ALA A 139 17.13 -13.32 3.69
N PRO A 140 16.74 -13.77 4.90
CA PRO A 140 17.51 -14.77 5.65
C PRO A 140 17.54 -16.14 4.99
N ALA A 141 16.46 -16.55 4.30
CA ALA A 141 16.33 -17.88 3.71
C ALA A 141 17.22 -18.09 2.47
N ILE A 142 17.59 -17.01 1.79
CA ILE A 142 18.48 -17.03 0.62
C ILE A 142 19.88 -16.44 0.93
N GLU A 143 20.16 -16.19 2.20
CA GLU A 143 21.39 -15.55 2.68
C GLU A 143 21.72 -14.25 1.91
N ALA A 144 20.69 -13.42 1.70
CA ALA A 144 20.85 -12.13 1.03
C ALA A 144 21.74 -11.20 1.84
N ARG A 145 22.61 -10.46 1.15
CA ARG A 145 23.44 -9.45 1.81
C ARG A 145 22.57 -8.29 2.31
N GLN A 146 23.03 -7.58 3.33
CA GLN A 146 22.31 -6.43 3.85
C GLN A 146 22.13 -5.34 2.80
N GLU A 147 23.11 -5.13 1.92
CA GLU A 147 23.04 -4.17 0.84
C GLU A 147 21.96 -4.55 -0.18
N GLU A 148 21.85 -5.83 -0.53
CA GLU A 148 20.83 -6.34 -1.47
C GLU A 148 19.43 -6.23 -0.89
N THR A 149 19.28 -6.55 0.40
CA THR A 149 18.00 -6.41 1.12
C THR A 149 17.58 -4.94 1.21
N SER A 150 18.51 -4.06 1.58
CA SER A 150 18.25 -2.63 1.69
C SER A 150 17.89 -2.02 0.35
N LEU A 151 18.60 -2.40 -0.72
CA LEU A 151 18.31 -1.95 -2.08
C LEU A 151 16.94 -2.42 -2.53
N ALA A 152 16.59 -3.70 -2.34
CA ALA A 152 15.28 -4.24 -2.71
C ALA A 152 14.13 -3.50 -1.97
N VAL A 153 14.29 -3.29 -0.65
CA VAL A 153 13.31 -2.53 0.15
C VAL A 153 13.19 -1.10 -0.34
N ALA A 154 14.30 -0.42 -0.61
CA ALA A 154 14.29 0.94 -1.11
C ALA A 154 13.58 1.04 -2.46
N THR A 155 13.93 0.17 -3.42
CA THR A 155 13.31 0.11 -4.75
C THR A 155 11.80 -0.10 -4.65
N ILE A 156 11.36 -1.14 -3.93
CA ILE A 156 9.93 -1.45 -3.78
C ILE A 156 9.17 -0.31 -3.10
N THR A 157 9.77 0.32 -2.09
CA THR A 157 9.16 1.45 -1.38
C THR A 157 9.01 2.67 -2.28
N VAL A 158 10.04 3.00 -3.06
CA VAL A 158 10.02 4.14 -4.00
C VAL A 158 8.98 3.92 -5.09
N PHE A 159 8.97 2.76 -5.75
CA PHE A 159 7.95 2.45 -6.76
C PHE A 159 6.55 2.43 -6.18
N GLY A 160 6.38 1.90 -4.98
CA GLY A 160 5.09 1.94 -4.28
C GLY A 160 4.62 3.36 -3.97
N LEU A 161 5.53 4.24 -3.53
CA LEU A 161 5.21 5.65 -3.31
C LEU A 161 4.85 6.37 -4.61
N LEU A 162 5.58 6.09 -5.69
CA LEU A 162 5.26 6.60 -7.03
C LEU A 162 3.87 6.12 -7.46
N ALA A 163 3.52 4.85 -7.23
CA ALA A 163 2.20 4.33 -7.56
C ALA A 163 1.07 5.03 -6.80
N VAL A 164 1.27 5.30 -5.49
CA VAL A 164 0.29 6.06 -4.66
C VAL A 164 -0.04 7.42 -5.25
N LEU A 165 0.94 8.10 -5.86
CA LEU A 165 0.77 9.43 -6.44
C LEU A 165 0.27 9.37 -7.90
N ILE A 166 0.86 8.49 -8.71
CA ILE A 166 0.67 8.46 -10.16
C ILE A 166 -0.61 7.71 -10.54
N TYR A 167 -0.92 6.57 -9.90
CA TYR A 167 -2.05 5.74 -10.33
C TYR A 167 -3.38 6.46 -10.24
N PRO A 168 -3.73 7.17 -9.16
CA PRO A 168 -5.01 7.86 -9.09
C PRO A 168 -5.15 8.95 -10.16
N LEU A 169 -4.05 9.64 -10.50
CA LEU A 169 -4.03 10.62 -11.58
C LEU A 169 -4.26 9.97 -12.94
N LEU A 170 -3.56 8.86 -13.22
CA LEU A 170 -3.75 8.09 -14.45
C LEU A 170 -5.17 7.53 -14.55
N GLY A 171 -5.70 6.94 -13.48
CA GLY A 171 -7.05 6.39 -13.46
C GLY A 171 -8.11 7.45 -13.75
N ARG A 172 -7.92 8.68 -13.25
CA ARG A 172 -8.82 9.81 -13.52
C ARG A 172 -8.69 10.30 -14.95
N ALA A 173 -7.46 10.42 -15.46
CA ALA A 173 -7.20 10.81 -16.85
C ALA A 173 -7.77 9.81 -17.86
N LEU A 174 -7.74 8.51 -17.52
CA LEU A 174 -8.31 7.43 -18.33
C LEU A 174 -9.83 7.26 -18.13
N GLY A 175 -10.45 8.00 -17.20
CA GLY A 175 -11.88 7.89 -16.91
C GLY A 175 -12.31 6.52 -16.36
N LEU A 176 -11.43 5.84 -15.62
CA LEU A 176 -11.72 4.51 -15.07
C LEU A 176 -12.85 4.56 -14.05
N THR A 177 -13.69 3.52 -14.04
CA THR A 177 -14.70 3.32 -12.99
C THR A 177 -14.04 2.94 -11.66
N ASP A 178 -14.71 3.23 -10.55
CA ASP A 178 -14.23 2.92 -9.19
C ASP A 178 -13.89 1.44 -8.99
N GLY A 179 -14.74 0.54 -9.52
CA GLY A 179 -14.51 -0.90 -9.45
C GLY A 179 -13.25 -1.30 -10.22
N PHE A 180 -13.11 -0.84 -11.47
CA PHE A 180 -11.97 -1.19 -12.30
C PHE A 180 -10.65 -0.61 -11.76
N PHE A 181 -10.67 0.66 -11.34
CA PHE A 181 -9.51 1.28 -10.70
C PHE A 181 -9.14 0.56 -9.40
N GLY A 182 -10.12 0.22 -8.57
CA GLY A 182 -9.91 -0.52 -7.34
C GLY A 182 -9.24 -1.87 -7.61
N THR A 183 -9.73 -2.64 -8.58
CA THR A 183 -9.10 -3.91 -8.98
C THR A 183 -7.68 -3.70 -9.52
N TRP A 184 -7.47 -2.70 -10.37
CA TRP A 184 -6.14 -2.39 -10.89
C TRP A 184 -5.17 -2.01 -9.76
N ALA A 185 -5.54 -1.08 -8.88
CA ALA A 185 -4.71 -0.67 -7.75
C ALA A 185 -4.42 -1.85 -6.79
N GLY A 186 -5.42 -2.69 -6.50
CA GLY A 186 -5.26 -3.88 -5.65
C GLY A 186 -4.36 -4.96 -6.25
N THR A 187 -4.30 -5.07 -7.57
CA THR A 187 -3.42 -6.02 -8.28
C THR A 187 -2.02 -5.46 -8.56
N ALA A 188 -1.88 -4.15 -8.74
CA ALA A 188 -0.62 -3.57 -9.19
C ALA A 188 0.23 -2.98 -8.06
N VAL A 189 -0.37 -2.54 -6.95
CA VAL A 189 0.39 -1.97 -5.82
C VAL A 189 0.83 -3.06 -4.84
N ASN A 190 2.12 -3.04 -4.48
CA ASN A 190 2.77 -4.17 -3.81
C ASN A 190 2.53 -4.17 -2.28
N ASP A 191 2.52 -3.01 -1.64
CA ASP A 191 2.27 -2.90 -0.20
C ASP A 191 0.80 -2.63 0.10
N THR A 192 0.21 -3.37 1.05
CA THR A 192 -1.20 -3.26 1.40
C THR A 192 -1.59 -1.86 1.88
N SER A 193 -0.73 -1.20 2.67
CA SER A 193 -1.02 0.16 3.13
C SER A 193 -1.04 1.16 1.98
N GLN A 194 -0.15 0.97 1.00
CA GLN A 194 -0.09 1.79 -0.20
C GLN A 194 -1.29 1.51 -1.13
N VAL A 195 -1.74 0.25 -1.26
CA VAL A 195 -2.96 -0.09 -2.02
C VAL A 195 -4.16 0.66 -1.47
N VAL A 196 -4.39 0.55 -0.16
CA VAL A 196 -5.52 1.19 0.53
C VAL A 196 -5.46 2.70 0.32
N ALA A 197 -4.28 3.30 0.52
CA ALA A 197 -4.07 4.72 0.27
C ALA A 197 -4.38 5.10 -1.19
N THR A 198 -3.85 4.37 -2.17
CA THR A 198 -4.03 4.62 -3.61
C THR A 198 -5.52 4.57 -3.99
N GLY A 199 -6.23 3.55 -3.54
CA GLY A 199 -7.67 3.40 -3.78
C GLY A 199 -8.47 4.53 -3.17
N LEU A 200 -8.25 4.83 -1.88
CA LEU A 200 -8.94 5.92 -1.17
C LEU A 200 -8.59 7.31 -1.72
N ILE A 201 -7.39 7.48 -2.30
CA ILE A 201 -7.04 8.71 -3.02
C ILE A 201 -8.00 8.92 -4.19
N PHE A 202 -8.28 7.85 -4.94
CA PHE A 202 -9.16 7.88 -6.09
C PHE A 202 -10.63 8.08 -5.69
N SER A 203 -11.19 7.17 -4.89
CA SER A 203 -12.54 7.24 -4.31
C SER A 203 -12.72 6.28 -3.12
N GLN A 204 -13.76 6.47 -2.31
CA GLN A 204 -14.07 5.57 -1.19
C GLN A 204 -14.33 4.13 -1.67
N GLN A 205 -15.15 3.98 -2.72
CA GLN A 205 -15.52 2.67 -3.27
C GLN A 205 -14.31 1.96 -3.90
N ALA A 206 -13.44 2.70 -4.60
CA ALA A 206 -12.22 2.12 -5.14
C ALA A 206 -11.26 1.65 -4.04
N GLY A 207 -11.18 2.37 -2.91
CA GLY A 207 -10.43 1.95 -1.74
C GLY A 207 -10.90 0.62 -1.16
N GLU A 208 -12.22 0.43 -1.04
CA GLU A 208 -12.81 -0.82 -0.57
C GLU A 208 -12.49 -1.98 -1.52
N VAL A 209 -12.73 -1.81 -2.82
CA VAL A 209 -12.43 -2.84 -3.84
C VAL A 209 -10.94 -3.17 -3.89
N ALA A 210 -10.06 -2.17 -3.87
CA ALA A 210 -8.61 -2.38 -3.87
C ALA A 210 -8.15 -3.17 -2.65
N THR A 211 -8.75 -2.89 -1.49
CA THR A 211 -8.48 -3.62 -0.24
C THR A 211 -8.89 -5.08 -0.37
N VAL A 212 -10.10 -5.36 -0.87
CA VAL A 212 -10.56 -6.74 -1.13
C VAL A 212 -9.57 -7.51 -2.00
N VAL A 213 -9.25 -6.92 -3.16
CA VAL A 213 -8.42 -7.56 -4.18
C VAL A 213 -7.03 -7.86 -3.63
N LYS A 214 -6.46 -6.93 -2.85
CA LYS A 214 -5.15 -7.14 -2.23
C LYS A 214 -5.18 -8.19 -1.12
N LEU A 215 -6.20 -8.19 -0.28
CA LEU A 215 -6.36 -9.20 0.78
C LEU A 215 -6.61 -10.60 0.24
N THR A 216 -7.22 -10.72 -0.93
CA THR A 216 -7.50 -12.03 -1.55
C THR A 216 -6.23 -12.72 -2.08
N ARG A 217 -5.18 -11.94 -2.41
CA ARG A 217 -3.92 -12.47 -2.97
C ARG A 217 -2.72 -12.50 -2.02
N ASN A 218 -2.83 -11.88 -0.85
CA ASN A 218 -1.78 -11.82 0.18
C ASN A 218 -1.90 -13.00 1.13
#